data_AF-H1KZ93-F1
#
_entry.id   AF-H1KZ93-F1
#
_cell.length_a   1.000
_cell.length_b   1.000
_cell.length_c   1.000
_cell.angle_alpha   90.00
_cell.angle_beta   90.00
_cell.angle_gamma   90.00
#
_symmetry.space_group_name_H-M   'P 1'
#
loop_
_entity.id
_entity.type
_entity.pdbx_description
1 polymer ?
#
loop_
_entity_poly.entity_id
_entity_poly.type
_entity_poly.pdbx_seq_one_letter_code
_entity_poly.pdbx_strand_id
1 'polypeptide(L)'
;MSNDDEQSPLSRISKIFKEFKFELNETKLRYVVRGIIDGSLSTLGVVIGASGGDSSLIIAAGIGGGIANGLSNVLGALTAEKASLEREREIQEKSLLKENGYLKKTVFYKKAVHETIVCGFVDGISTMLGSMLPVVPFFVFNPKMAVIVAIVITLAILFALGIFIGRISRENLVIAGLKMVIGGVLVTLVGFAIERIFG
;
A
#
# COMPACT_ATOMS: atom_id res chain seq x y z
N MET A 1 44.89 -7.80 -9.30
CA MET A 1 44.29 -8.15 -8.00
C MET A 1 44.72 -7.07 -7.03
N SER A 2 43.88 -6.35 -6.31
CA SER A 2 42.44 -6.39 -6.05
C SER A 2 42.12 -5.05 -5.41
N ASN A 3 40.95 -4.48 -5.68
CA ASN A 3 40.18 -3.71 -4.71
C ASN A 3 38.80 -3.54 -5.34
N ASP A 4 38.02 -4.61 -5.23
CA ASP A 4 36.58 -4.54 -5.41
C ASP A 4 36.05 -3.69 -4.25
N ASP A 5 35.56 -2.50 -4.60
CA ASP A 5 34.88 -1.58 -3.71
C ASP A 5 33.81 -2.32 -2.90
N GLU A 6 34.07 -2.40 -1.60
CA GLU A 6 33.13 -2.85 -0.58
C GLU A 6 32.00 -1.80 -0.47
N GLN A 7 31.10 -1.81 -1.45
CA GLN A 7 29.89 -1.00 -1.44
C GLN A 7 29.02 -1.41 -0.25
N SER A 8 29.04 -0.59 0.80
CA SER A 8 28.15 -0.69 1.96
C SER A 8 26.71 -1.04 1.53
N PRO A 9 26.00 -1.97 2.20
CA PRO A 9 24.63 -2.36 1.85
C PRO A 9 23.68 -1.16 1.71
N LEU A 10 23.92 -0.11 2.50
CA LEU A 10 23.17 1.15 2.47
C LEU A 10 23.33 1.91 1.13
N SER A 11 24.50 1.84 0.50
CA SER A 11 24.77 2.49 -0.79
C SER A 11 24.03 1.81 -1.95
N ARG A 12 23.95 0.48 -1.96
CA ARG A 12 23.21 -0.30 -2.96
C ARG A 12 21.70 -0.09 -2.85
N ILE A 13 21.18 -0.09 -1.62
CA ILE A 13 19.78 0.26 -1.34
C ILE A 13 19.48 1.67 -1.85
N SER A 14 20.34 2.66 -1.57
CA SER A 14 20.14 4.03 -2.06
C SER A 14 20.07 4.14 -3.59
N LYS A 15 20.78 3.26 -4.30
CA LYS A 15 20.86 3.23 -5.76
C LYS A 15 19.60 2.59 -6.37
N ILE A 16 19.16 1.46 -5.83
CA ILE A 16 17.89 0.81 -6.20
C ILE A 16 16.71 1.76 -5.95
N PHE A 17 16.71 2.45 -4.81
CA PHE A 17 15.69 3.45 -4.51
C PHE A 17 15.75 4.66 -5.46
N LYS A 18 16.94 5.07 -5.90
CA LYS A 18 17.10 6.14 -6.90
C LYS A 18 16.57 5.72 -8.27
N GLU A 19 16.88 4.52 -8.72
CA GLU A 19 16.40 3.96 -9.99
C GLU A 19 14.87 3.76 -9.96
N PHE A 20 14.34 3.19 -8.88
CA PHE A 20 12.89 3.03 -8.70
C PHE A 20 12.15 4.37 -8.62
N LYS A 21 12.75 5.40 -7.99
CA LYS A 21 12.23 6.77 -7.99
C LYS A 21 12.35 7.44 -9.37
N PHE A 22 13.31 7.06 -10.20
CA PHE A 22 13.52 7.66 -11.52
C PHE A 22 12.46 7.22 -12.54
N GLU A 23 11.93 6.00 -12.40
CA GLU A 23 10.84 5.49 -13.25
C GLU A 23 9.44 5.96 -12.80
N LEU A 24 9.26 6.29 -11.52
CA LEU A 24 7.96 6.68 -10.94
C LEU A 24 7.96 8.15 -10.48
N ASN A 25 7.06 8.97 -11.04
CA ASN A 25 6.83 10.32 -10.52
C ASN A 25 6.29 10.28 -9.07
N GLU A 26 6.49 11.34 -8.29
CA GLU A 26 6.17 11.39 -6.84
C GLU A 26 4.71 11.00 -6.55
N THR A 27 3.78 11.35 -7.43
CA THR A 27 2.37 10.93 -7.35
C THR A 27 2.22 9.40 -7.36
N LYS A 28 2.82 8.71 -8.35
CA LYS A 28 2.68 7.25 -8.50
C LYS A 28 3.33 6.51 -7.33
N LEU A 29 4.48 6.99 -6.87
CA LEU A 29 5.19 6.43 -5.73
C LEU A 29 4.33 6.47 -4.46
N ARG A 30 3.57 7.54 -4.23
CA ARG A 30 2.62 7.63 -3.12
C ARG A 30 1.56 6.53 -3.18
N TYR A 31 1.01 6.24 -4.37
CA TYR A 31 0.01 5.18 -4.56
C TYR A 31 0.63 3.77 -4.42
N VAL A 32 1.88 3.56 -4.83
CA VAL A 32 2.60 2.31 -4.55
C VAL A 32 2.67 2.06 -3.05
N VAL A 33 3.16 3.06 -2.31
CA VAL A 33 3.34 2.93 -0.86
C VAL A 33 1.99 2.74 -0.16
N ARG A 34 0.98 3.53 -0.52
CA ARG A 34 -0.40 3.39 -0.02
C ARG A 34 -0.92 1.97 -0.25
N GLY A 35 -0.78 1.44 -1.47
CA GLY A 35 -1.24 0.11 -1.79
C GLY A 35 -0.54 -0.97 -0.98
N ILE A 36 0.79 -0.92 -0.85
CA ILE A 36 1.51 -1.91 -0.03
C ILE A 36 1.04 -1.87 1.43
N ILE A 37 0.83 -0.67 2.00
CA ILE A 37 0.30 -0.51 3.35
C ILE A 37 -1.10 -1.12 3.47
N ASP A 38 -2.03 -0.74 2.58
CA ASP A 38 -3.41 -1.21 2.58
C ASP A 38 -3.47 -2.74 2.49
N GLY A 39 -2.74 -3.33 1.54
CA GLY A 39 -2.71 -4.78 1.31
C GLY A 39 -2.08 -5.56 2.46
N SER A 40 -0.96 -5.06 2.99
CA SER A 40 -0.24 -5.73 4.08
C SER A 40 -1.07 -5.69 5.37
N LEU A 41 -1.66 -4.55 5.71
CA LEU A 41 -2.48 -4.40 6.92
C LEU A 41 -3.77 -5.20 6.84
N SER A 42 -4.50 -5.12 5.71
CA SER A 42 -5.76 -5.86 5.56
C SER A 42 -5.53 -7.37 5.71
N THR A 43 -4.46 -7.86 5.09
CA THR A 43 -4.18 -9.30 5.05
C THR A 43 -3.55 -9.79 6.35
N LEU A 44 -2.78 -8.95 7.04
CA LEU A 44 -2.36 -9.24 8.41
C LEU A 44 -3.57 -9.43 9.34
N GLY A 45 -4.60 -8.58 9.21
CA GLY A 45 -5.87 -8.74 9.93
C GLY A 45 -6.55 -10.08 9.64
N VAL A 46 -6.60 -10.50 8.36
CA VAL A 46 -7.15 -11.81 7.95
C VAL A 46 -6.33 -12.96 8.53
N VAL A 47 -5.01 -12.90 8.42
CA VAL A 47 -4.08 -13.93 8.91
C VAL A 47 -4.24 -14.15 10.42
N ILE A 48 -4.35 -13.06 11.19
CA ILE A 48 -4.54 -13.14 12.64
C ILE A 48 -5.95 -13.60 12.97
N GLY A 49 -6.97 -13.03 12.32
CA GLY A 49 -8.37 -13.39 12.57
C GLY A 49 -8.68 -14.86 12.29
N ALA A 50 -7.95 -15.47 11.35
CA ALA A 50 -8.07 -16.88 11.00
C ALA A 50 -6.98 -17.77 11.63
N SER A 51 -6.20 -17.29 12.61
CA SER A 51 -5.02 -18.01 13.13
C SER A 51 -5.32 -19.34 13.81
N GLY A 52 -6.55 -19.55 14.28
CA GLY A 52 -7.01 -20.84 14.82
C GLY A 52 -7.31 -21.91 13.76
N GLY A 53 -7.37 -21.53 12.48
CA GLY A 53 -7.69 -22.42 11.37
C GLY A 53 -6.46 -23.04 10.67
N ASP A 54 -6.74 -23.85 9.64
CA ASP A 54 -5.70 -24.48 8.84
C ASP A 54 -4.95 -23.48 7.95
N SER A 55 -3.64 -23.70 7.73
CA SER A 55 -2.81 -22.86 6.84
C SER A 55 -3.42 -22.70 5.44
N SER A 56 -4.06 -23.73 4.91
CA SER A 56 -4.72 -23.68 3.59
C SER A 56 -5.86 -22.65 3.56
N LEU A 57 -6.64 -22.55 4.64
CA LEU A 57 -7.71 -21.56 4.77
C LEU A 57 -7.13 -20.14 4.86
N ILE A 58 -6.08 -19.97 5.65
CA ILE A 58 -5.40 -18.67 5.83
C ILE A 58 -4.80 -18.19 4.51
N ILE A 59 -4.16 -19.08 3.75
CA ILE A 59 -3.60 -18.76 2.43
C ILE A 59 -4.71 -18.37 1.45
N ALA A 60 -5.78 -19.16 1.37
CA ALA A 60 -6.90 -18.88 0.47
C ALA A 60 -7.59 -17.56 0.82
N ALA A 61 -7.84 -17.31 2.11
CA ALA A 61 -8.46 -16.09 2.59
C ALA A 61 -7.54 -14.86 2.41
N GLY A 62 -6.24 -15.01 2.66
CA GLY A 62 -5.28 -13.92 2.52
C GLY A 62 -5.07 -13.51 1.06
N ILE A 63 -4.87 -14.48 0.16
CA ILE A 63 -4.73 -14.23 -1.28
C ILE A 63 -6.04 -13.70 -1.88
N GLY A 64 -7.16 -14.39 -1.60
CA GLY A 64 -8.47 -14.00 -2.11
C GLY A 64 -8.91 -12.62 -1.62
N GLY A 65 -8.76 -12.37 -0.32
CA GLY A 65 -9.03 -11.08 0.30
C GLY A 65 -8.10 -9.98 -0.21
N GLY A 66 -6.83 -10.29 -0.42
CA GLY A 66 -5.84 -9.37 -1.00
C GLY A 66 -6.16 -8.94 -2.43
N ILE A 67 -6.55 -9.90 -3.28
CA ILE A 67 -7.00 -9.62 -4.66
C ILE A 67 -8.27 -8.77 -4.64
N ALA A 68 -9.25 -9.14 -3.80
CA ALA A 68 -10.49 -8.37 -3.65
C ALA A 68 -10.21 -6.94 -3.20
N ASN A 69 -9.30 -6.74 -2.23
CA ASN A 69 -8.89 -5.43 -1.75
C ASN A 69 -8.21 -4.61 -2.86
N GLY A 70 -7.28 -5.21 -3.61
CA GLY A 70 -6.62 -4.54 -4.72
C GLY A 70 -7.59 -4.10 -5.82
N LEU A 71 -8.53 -4.96 -6.22
CA LEU A 71 -9.58 -4.60 -7.17
C LEU A 71 -10.49 -3.49 -6.64
N SER A 72 -10.83 -3.54 -5.34
CA SER A 72 -11.59 -2.48 -4.67
C SER A 72 -10.86 -1.14 -4.75
N ASN A 73 -9.54 -1.10 -4.56
CA ASN A 73 -8.75 0.13 -4.70
C ASN A 73 -8.74 0.67 -6.14
N VAL A 74 -8.65 -0.20 -7.16
CA VAL A 74 -8.78 0.24 -8.58
C VAL A 74 -10.17 0.83 -8.82
N LEU A 75 -11.23 0.13 -8.43
CA LEU A 75 -12.60 0.58 -8.62
C LEU A 75 -12.89 1.88 -7.85
N GLY A 76 -12.37 2.01 -6.62
CA GLY A 76 -12.46 3.21 -5.80
C GLY A 76 -11.84 4.43 -6.48
N ALA A 77 -10.67 4.28 -7.11
CA ALA A 77 -10.06 5.35 -7.89
C ALA A 77 -10.88 5.69 -9.15
N LEU A 78 -11.31 4.67 -9.91
CA LEU A 78 -12.06 4.89 -11.16
C LEU A 78 -13.46 5.48 -10.96
N THR A 79 -14.07 5.24 -9.80
CA THR A 79 -15.43 5.70 -9.48
C THR A 79 -15.39 6.91 -8.55
N ALA A 80 -14.93 6.75 -7.30
CA ALA A 80 -15.00 7.78 -6.28
C ALA A 80 -14.00 8.93 -6.50
N GLU A 81 -12.75 8.64 -6.85
CA GLU A 81 -11.75 9.68 -7.13
C GLU A 81 -12.11 10.43 -8.41
N LYS A 82 -12.50 9.71 -9.47
CA LYS A 82 -12.99 10.33 -10.72
C LYS A 82 -14.25 11.17 -10.51
N ALA A 83 -15.18 10.74 -9.67
CA ALA A 83 -16.38 11.53 -9.35
C ALA A 83 -16.02 12.82 -8.60
N SER A 84 -15.06 12.76 -7.69
CA SER A 84 -14.54 13.94 -6.99
C SER A 84 -13.86 14.92 -7.97
N LEU A 85 -13.07 14.41 -8.91
CA LEU A 85 -12.44 15.20 -9.97
C LEU A 85 -13.49 15.90 -10.86
N GLU A 86 -14.54 15.18 -11.27
CA GLU A 86 -15.63 15.74 -12.07
C GLU A 86 -16.38 16.86 -11.32
N ARG A 87 -16.64 16.66 -10.02
CA ARG A 87 -17.28 17.65 -9.16
C ARG A 87 -16.42 18.90 -8.97
N GLU A 88 -15.13 18.73 -8.73
CA GLU A 88 -14.20 19.85 -8.59
C GLU A 88 -14.12 20.66 -9.89
N ARG A 89 -14.09 19.99 -11.04
CA ARG A 89 -14.18 20.62 -12.35
C ARG A 89 -15.48 21.44 -12.52
N GLU A 90 -16.64 20.91 -12.13
CA GLU A 90 -17.92 21.67 -12.23
C GLU A 90 -17.90 22.95 -11.39
N ILE A 91 -17.35 22.87 -10.17
CA ILE A 91 -17.20 24.02 -9.29
C ILE A 91 -16.29 25.07 -9.95
N GLN A 92 -15.16 24.64 -10.52
CA GLN A 92 -14.23 25.52 -11.22
C GLN A 92 -14.88 26.18 -12.46
N GLU A 93 -15.62 25.42 -13.27
CA GLU A 93 -16.34 25.96 -14.44
C GLU A 93 -17.35 27.03 -14.02
N LYS A 94 -18.13 26.77 -12.96
CA LYS A 94 -19.11 27.71 -12.43
C LYS A 94 -18.46 28.98 -11.88
N SER A 95 -17.35 28.86 -11.15
CA SER A 95 -16.59 30.00 -10.63
C SER A 95 -15.98 30.87 -11.73
N LEU A 96 -15.68 30.28 -12.89
CA LEU A 96 -15.17 30.97 -14.07
C LEU A 96 -16.27 31.49 -15.00
N LEU A 97 -17.55 31.32 -14.64
CA LEU A 97 -18.71 31.63 -15.49
C LEU A 97 -18.63 30.96 -16.87
N LYS A 98 -18.07 29.75 -16.92
CA LYS A 98 -17.97 28.93 -18.14
C LYS A 98 -19.09 27.90 -18.19
N GLU A 99 -19.45 27.52 -19.42
CA GLU A 99 -20.42 26.46 -19.67
C GLU A 99 -19.91 25.10 -19.16
N ASN A 100 -20.84 24.22 -18.79
CA ASN A 100 -20.54 22.87 -18.33
C ASN A 100 -19.77 22.09 -19.40
N GLY A 101 -18.63 21.51 -19.02
CA GLY A 101 -17.76 20.74 -19.90
C GLY A 101 -16.71 21.57 -20.64
N TYR A 102 -16.64 22.89 -20.41
CA TYR A 102 -15.61 23.76 -20.97
C TYR A 102 -14.19 23.25 -20.67
N LEU A 103 -13.93 22.82 -19.43
CA LEU A 103 -12.62 22.34 -19.00
C LEU A 103 -12.30 20.91 -19.50
N LYS A 104 -13.29 20.13 -19.96
CA LYS A 104 -13.06 18.75 -20.45
C LYS A 104 -12.14 18.66 -21.67
N LYS A 105 -12.06 19.76 -22.44
CA LYS A 105 -11.19 19.86 -23.62
C LYS A 105 -9.75 20.17 -23.25
N THR A 106 -9.49 20.64 -22.03
CA THR A 106 -8.16 21.06 -21.60
C THR A 106 -7.22 19.88 -21.41
N VAL A 107 -5.93 20.12 -21.65
CA VAL A 107 -4.86 19.14 -21.37
C VAL A 107 -4.83 18.81 -19.88
N PHE A 108 -5.11 19.79 -19.01
CA PHE A 108 -5.15 19.61 -17.56
C PHE A 108 -6.18 18.55 -17.15
N TYR A 109 -7.43 18.68 -17.60
CA TYR A 109 -8.48 17.70 -17.31
C TYR A 109 -8.13 16.30 -17.83
N LYS A 110 -7.72 16.19 -19.10
CA LYS A 110 -7.37 14.90 -19.69
C LYS A 110 -6.22 14.23 -18.95
N LYS A 111 -5.22 15.01 -18.54
CA LYS A 111 -4.09 14.54 -17.73
C LYS A 111 -4.55 14.10 -16.34
N ALA A 112 -5.39 14.86 -15.65
CA ALA A 112 -5.91 14.50 -14.34
C ALA A 112 -6.71 13.18 -14.37
N VAL A 113 -7.61 13.00 -15.34
CA VAL A 113 -8.35 11.73 -15.51
C VAL A 113 -7.39 10.57 -15.77
N HIS A 114 -6.40 10.77 -16.65
CA HIS A 114 -5.41 9.75 -16.95
C HIS A 114 -4.56 9.39 -15.72
N GLU A 115 -4.14 10.40 -14.94
CA GLU A 115 -3.39 10.20 -13.70
C GLU A 115 -4.20 9.42 -12.68
N THR A 116 -5.48 9.75 -12.43
CA THR A 116 -6.35 8.98 -11.53
C THR A 116 -6.48 7.52 -11.96
N ILE A 117 -6.63 7.25 -13.27
CA ILE A 117 -6.71 5.87 -13.78
C ILE A 117 -5.39 5.13 -13.51
N VAL A 118 -4.26 5.69 -13.93
CA VAL A 118 -2.95 5.05 -13.77
C VAL A 118 -2.62 4.85 -12.30
N CYS A 119 -2.86 5.86 -11.46
CA CYS A 119 -2.60 5.77 -10.03
C CYS A 119 -3.49 4.73 -9.35
N GLY A 120 -4.77 4.62 -9.74
CA GLY A 120 -5.68 3.59 -9.25
C GLY A 120 -5.19 2.18 -9.55
N PHE A 121 -4.71 1.93 -10.77
CA PHE A 121 -4.11 0.64 -11.12
C PHE A 121 -2.82 0.36 -10.35
N VAL A 122 -1.95 1.36 -10.20
CA VAL A 122 -0.71 1.23 -9.42
C VAL A 122 -1.00 0.91 -7.95
N ASP A 123 -1.99 1.58 -7.35
CA ASP A 123 -2.46 1.32 -5.99
C ASP A 123 -2.99 -0.10 -5.84
N GLY A 124 -3.92 -0.51 -6.72
CA GLY A 124 -4.54 -1.83 -6.69
C GLY A 124 -3.53 -2.96 -6.84
N ILE A 125 -2.61 -2.87 -7.81
CA ILE A 125 -1.55 -3.88 -7.99
C ILE A 125 -0.63 -3.92 -6.78
N SER A 126 -0.24 -2.76 -6.25
CA SER A 126 0.62 -2.67 -5.06
C SER A 126 -0.08 -3.25 -3.82
N THR A 127 -1.40 -3.10 -3.73
CA THR A 127 -2.25 -3.72 -2.70
C THR A 127 -2.23 -5.24 -2.80
N MET A 128 -2.39 -5.78 -4.00
CA MET A 128 -2.30 -7.23 -4.22
C MET A 128 -0.91 -7.75 -3.84
N LEU A 129 0.16 -7.06 -4.22
CA LEU A 129 1.52 -7.47 -3.86
C LEU A 129 1.78 -7.36 -2.36
N GLY A 130 1.33 -6.26 -1.73
CA GLY A 130 1.43 -6.06 -0.28
C GLY A 130 0.69 -7.14 0.51
N SER A 131 -0.47 -7.58 0.02
CA SER A 131 -1.26 -8.65 0.63
C SER A 131 -0.57 -10.01 0.66
N MET A 132 0.41 -10.25 -0.23
CA MET A 132 1.15 -11.51 -0.22
C MET A 132 2.15 -11.57 0.94
N LEU A 133 2.66 -10.43 1.43
CA LEU A 133 3.72 -10.39 2.44
C LEU A 133 3.36 -11.16 3.73
N PRO A 134 2.17 -10.97 4.35
CA PRO A 134 1.79 -11.71 5.55
C PRO A 134 1.43 -13.18 5.27
N VAL A 135 1.18 -13.56 4.01
CA VAL A 135 0.78 -14.92 3.63
C VAL A 135 1.98 -15.82 3.38
N VAL A 136 3.09 -15.29 2.85
CA VAL A 136 4.31 -16.05 2.51
C VAL A 136 4.78 -17.01 3.62
N PRO A 137 4.79 -16.63 4.91
CA PRO A 137 5.23 -17.52 5.98
C PRO A 137 4.43 -18.83 6.11
N PHE A 138 3.16 -18.84 5.70
CA PHE A 138 2.27 -20.01 5.82
C PHE A 138 2.60 -21.13 4.83
N PHE A 139 3.40 -20.86 3.80
CA PHE A 139 3.88 -21.90 2.89
C PHE A 139 5.05 -22.71 3.44
N VAL A 140 5.77 -22.18 4.44
CA VAL A 140 7.04 -22.75 4.90
C VAL A 140 7.00 -23.15 6.39
N PHE A 141 6.32 -22.36 7.21
CA PHE A 141 6.31 -22.54 8.66
C PHE A 141 5.01 -23.19 9.16
N ASN A 142 5.10 -23.83 10.33
CA ASN A 142 3.93 -24.29 11.07
C ASN A 142 3.01 -23.10 11.42
N PRO A 143 1.67 -23.28 11.48
CA PRO A 143 0.71 -22.18 11.64
C PRO A 143 1.06 -21.19 12.76
N LYS A 144 1.40 -21.69 13.96
CA LYS A 144 1.79 -20.86 15.11
C LYS A 144 3.01 -19.98 14.84
N MET A 145 4.03 -20.53 14.18
CA MET A 145 5.24 -19.78 13.84
C MET A 145 4.99 -18.84 12.65
N ALA A 146 4.20 -19.28 11.67
CA ALA A 146 3.83 -18.48 10.50
C ALA A 146 3.15 -17.17 10.89
N VAL A 147 2.22 -17.19 11.86
CA VAL A 147 1.56 -15.98 12.40
C VAL A 147 2.59 -15.00 12.97
N ILE A 148 3.52 -15.46 13.81
CA ILE A 148 4.55 -14.60 14.41
C ILE A 148 5.44 -13.99 13.33
N VAL A 149 5.90 -14.81 12.38
CA VAL A 149 6.73 -14.35 11.27
C VAL A 149 5.98 -13.34 10.39
N ALA A 150 4.69 -13.57 10.12
CA ALA A 150 3.85 -12.66 9.35
C ALA A 150 3.71 -11.30 10.04
N ILE A 151 3.48 -11.27 11.36
CA ILE A 151 3.44 -10.03 12.15
C ILE A 151 4.77 -9.29 12.05
N VAL A 152 5.89 -9.98 12.31
CA VAL A 152 7.22 -9.36 12.30
C VAL A 152 7.57 -8.78 10.93
N ILE A 153 7.38 -9.54 9.85
CA ILE A 153 7.65 -9.08 8.49
C ILE A 153 6.76 -7.88 8.13
N THR A 154 5.48 -7.93 8.50
CA THR A 154 4.54 -6.84 8.21
C THR A 154 4.89 -5.57 8.99
N LEU A 155 5.23 -5.66 10.27
CA LEU A 155 5.65 -4.50 11.05
C LEU A 155 6.99 -3.93 10.54
N ALA A 156 7.93 -4.79 10.13
CA ALA A 156 9.19 -4.36 9.56
C ALA A 156 9.01 -3.62 8.23
N ILE A 157 8.16 -4.12 7.32
CA ILE A 157 7.89 -3.44 6.06
C ILE A 157 7.15 -2.12 6.28
N LEU A 158 6.19 -2.06 7.21
CA LEU A 158 5.48 -0.82 7.55
C LEU A 158 6.43 0.22 8.16
N PHE A 159 7.36 -0.19 9.01
CA PHE A 159 8.38 0.70 9.55
C PHE A 159 9.29 1.25 8.45
N ALA A 160 9.75 0.39 7.52
CA ALA A 160 10.57 0.79 6.39
C ALA A 160 9.84 1.76 5.45
N LEU A 161 8.57 1.50 5.15
CA LEU A 161 7.71 2.38 4.36
C LEU A 161 7.44 3.71 5.09
N GLY A 162 7.28 3.68 6.41
CA GLY A 162 7.13 4.88 7.24
C GLY A 162 8.37 5.76 7.22
N ILE A 163 9.57 5.18 7.35
CA ILE A 163 10.84 5.90 7.15
C ILE A 163 10.92 6.49 5.74
N PHE A 164 10.52 5.71 4.74
CA PHE A 164 10.55 6.14 3.35
C PHE A 164 9.65 7.37 3.10
N ILE A 165 8.40 7.33 3.57
CA ILE A 165 7.48 8.47 3.51
C ILE A 165 8.05 9.63 4.32
N GLY A 166 8.54 9.40 5.54
CA GLY A 166 9.09 10.44 6.40
C GLY A 166 10.22 11.21 5.72
N ARG A 167 11.06 10.51 4.95
CA ARG A 167 12.14 11.12 4.15
C ARG A 167 11.60 12.04 3.06
N ILE A 168 10.51 11.65 2.40
CA ILE A 168 9.88 12.45 1.35
C ILE A 168 9.16 13.67 1.96
N SER A 169 8.44 13.46 3.05
CA SER A 169 7.66 14.49 3.75
C SER A 169 8.50 15.43 4.63
N ARG A 170 9.84 15.27 4.66
CA ARG A 170 10.77 16.02 5.55
C ARG A 170 10.38 15.96 7.03
N GLU A 171 9.75 14.86 7.45
CA GLU A 171 9.47 14.58 8.86
C GLU A 171 10.65 13.84 9.52
N ASN A 172 10.61 13.72 10.84
CA ASN A 172 11.53 12.84 11.55
C ASN A 172 11.26 11.37 11.15
N LEU A 173 12.29 10.73 10.57
CA LEU A 173 12.21 9.38 10.00
C LEU A 173 11.72 8.32 11.01
N VAL A 174 12.24 8.39 12.25
CA VAL A 174 11.90 7.41 13.29
C VAL A 174 10.46 7.59 13.72
N ILE A 175 10.01 8.84 13.86
CA ILE A 175 8.62 9.14 14.22
C ILE A 175 7.68 8.66 13.11
N ALA A 176 8.01 8.90 11.84
CA ALA A 176 7.22 8.43 10.71
C ALA A 176 7.14 6.90 10.65
N GLY A 177 8.26 6.19 10.87
CA GLY A 177 8.29 4.74 11.00
C GLY A 177 7.43 4.22 12.16
N LEU A 178 7.58 4.80 13.35
CA LEU A 178 6.83 4.40 14.54
C LEU A 178 5.32 4.63 14.40
N LYS A 179 4.88 5.73 13.77
CA LYS A 179 3.47 5.98 13.45
C LYS A 179 2.85 4.81 12.67
N MET A 180 3.59 4.26 11.70
CA MET A 180 3.12 3.14 10.89
C MET A 180 3.08 1.82 11.67
N VAL A 181 4.08 1.57 12.52
CA VAL A 181 4.11 0.39 13.41
C VAL A 181 2.94 0.40 14.38
N ILE A 182 2.59 1.57 14.94
CA ILE A 182 1.42 1.70 15.83
C ILE A 182 0.15 1.23 15.10
N GLY A 183 -0.05 1.61 13.85
CA GLY A 183 -1.17 1.13 13.04
C GLY A 183 -1.18 -0.39 12.89
N GLY A 184 -0.04 -1.01 12.58
CA GLY A 184 0.08 -2.47 12.49
C GLY A 184 -0.15 -3.19 13.81
N VAL A 185 0.34 -2.63 14.92
CA VAL A 185 0.09 -3.17 16.28
C VAL A 185 -1.39 -3.08 16.61
N LEU A 186 -2.07 -1.97 16.29
CA LEU A 186 -3.52 -1.85 16.51
C LEU A 186 -4.30 -2.90 15.73
N VAL A 187 -3.99 -3.10 14.44
CA VAL A 187 -4.61 -4.17 13.64
C VAL A 187 -4.35 -5.54 14.25
N THR A 188 -3.13 -5.78 14.74
CA THR A 188 -2.75 -7.04 15.41
C THR A 188 -3.58 -7.27 16.66
N LEU A 189 -3.69 -6.27 17.54
CA LEU A 189 -4.46 -6.36 18.77
C LEU A 189 -5.95 -6.58 18.52
N VAL A 190 -6.53 -5.85 17.56
CA VAL A 190 -7.93 -6.02 17.17
C VAL A 190 -8.16 -7.39 16.55
N GLY A 191 -7.25 -7.86 15.68
CA GLY A 191 -7.31 -9.18 15.06
C GLY A 191 -7.33 -10.31 16.10
N PHE A 192 -6.42 -10.27 17.08
CA PHE A 192 -6.40 -11.26 18.16
C PHE A 192 -7.64 -11.17 19.06
N ALA A 193 -8.17 -9.98 19.29
CA ALA A 193 -9.42 -9.83 20.03
C ALA A 193 -10.60 -10.49 19.30
N ILE A 194 -10.68 -10.31 17.97
CA ILE A 194 -11.71 -10.95 17.13
C ILE A 194 -11.53 -12.47 17.14
N GLU A 195 -10.31 -12.96 16.90
CA GLU A 195 -10.02 -14.40 16.89
C GLU A 195 -10.37 -15.05 18.23
N ARG A 196 -10.06 -14.41 19.36
CA ARG A 196 -10.43 -14.95 20.68
C ARG A 196 -11.94 -15.04 20.92
N ILE A 197 -12.74 -14.21 20.27
CA ILE A 197 -14.20 -14.19 20.43
C ILE A 197 -14.88 -15.21 19.52
N PHE A 198 -14.37 -15.39 18.30
CA PHE A 198 -15.04 -16.14 17.23
C PHE A 198 -14.28 -17.35 16.68
N GLY A 199 -13.02 -17.53 17.08
CA GLY A 199 -12.12 -18.61 16.64
C GLY A 199 -12.18 -19.86 17.51
#